data_AF-A0A843X7Z0-F1
#
_entry.id   AF-A0A843X7Z0-F1
#
_cell.length_a   1.000
_cell.length_b   1.000
_cell.length_c   1.000
_cell.angle_alpha   90.00
_cell.angle_beta   90.00
_cell.angle_gamma   90.00
#
_symmetry.space_group_name_H-M   'P 1'
#
loop_
_entity.id
_entity.type
_entity.pdbx_description
1 polymer ?
#
loop_
_entity_poly.entity_id
_entity_poly.type
_entity_poly.pdbx_seq_one_letter_code
_entity_poly.pdbx_strand_id
1 'polypeptide(L)'
;VNDTVATLAEARYWDDDVMIAVILGTGTNACYIEHTDVIPKLQGPKPSSGRMIINIEWGAFSNSLPLTKFDRDMDSASINPGEQVVGEQVSSNADGDDLETHLVDD
;
A
#
# COMPACT_ATOMS: atom_id res chain seq x y z
N VAL A 1 6.62 -14.81 -3.26
CA VAL A 1 6.58 -13.56 -4.07
C VAL A 1 5.51 -12.68 -3.44
N ASN A 2 5.72 -11.37 -3.33
CA ASN A 2 4.68 -10.44 -2.84
C ASN A 2 3.51 -10.42 -3.84
N ASP A 3 2.28 -10.36 -3.35
CA ASP A 3 1.05 -10.41 -4.14
C ASP A 3 0.94 -9.25 -5.13
N THR A 4 1.24 -8.02 -4.69
CA THR A 4 1.21 -6.80 -5.50
C THR A 4 2.24 -6.88 -6.64
N VAL A 5 3.42 -7.45 -6.35
CA VAL A 5 4.44 -7.74 -7.37
C VAL A 5 3.98 -8.80 -8.37
N ALA A 6 3.26 -9.83 -7.91
CA ALA A 6 2.69 -10.84 -8.79
C ALA A 6 1.60 -10.25 -9.70
N THR A 7 0.73 -9.39 -9.17
CA THR A 7 -0.27 -8.63 -9.93
C THR A 7 0.38 -7.78 -11.03
N LEU A 8 1.47 -7.06 -10.70
CA LEU A 8 2.20 -6.28 -11.70
C LEU A 8 2.80 -7.18 -12.79
N ALA A 9 3.43 -8.28 -12.40
CA ALA A 9 4.06 -9.20 -13.34
C ALA A 9 3.05 -9.87 -14.28
N GLU A 10 1.88 -10.25 -13.76
CA GLU A 10 0.79 -10.82 -14.56
C GLU A 10 0.20 -9.80 -15.54
N ALA A 11 -0.08 -8.57 -15.08
CA ALA A 11 -0.58 -7.52 -15.96
C ALA A 11 0.44 -7.18 -17.06
N ARG A 12 1.72 -7.10 -16.70
CA ARG A 12 2.83 -6.85 -17.65
C ARG A 12 2.99 -7.94 -18.69
N TYR A 13 2.65 -9.18 -18.35
CA TYR A 13 2.69 -10.29 -19.31
C TYR A 13 1.74 -10.07 -20.49
N TRP A 14 0.63 -9.37 -20.27
CA TRP A 14 -0.36 -9.05 -21.30
C TRP A 14 -0.16 -7.68 -21.94
N ASP A 15 0.36 -6.72 -21.17
CA ASP A 15 0.55 -5.34 -21.61
C ASP A 15 1.86 -4.76 -21.10
N ASP A 16 2.79 -4.50 -22.04
CA ASP A 16 4.10 -3.97 -21.74
C ASP A 16 4.09 -2.48 -21.33
N ASP A 17 2.95 -1.79 -21.36
CA ASP A 17 2.82 -0.42 -20.88
C ASP A 17 2.41 -0.35 -19.40
N VAL A 18 2.13 -1.49 -18.75
CA VAL A 18 1.84 -1.53 -17.31
C VAL A 18 3.10 -1.19 -16.50
N MET A 19 2.99 -0.18 -15.64
CA MET A 19 4.12 0.31 -14.84
C MET A 19 3.89 0.27 -13.33
N ILE A 20 2.64 0.17 -12.89
CA ILE A 20 2.22 0.24 -11.48
C ILE A 20 1.14 -0.81 -11.24
N ALA A 21 1.17 -1.46 -10.07
CA ALA A 21 0.05 -2.24 -9.55
C ALA A 21 -0.31 -1.76 -8.15
N VAL A 22 -1.60 -1.75 -7.85
CA VAL A 22 -2.16 -1.35 -6.56
C VAL A 22 -3.15 -2.42 -6.11
N ILE A 23 -3.06 -2.83 -4.85
CA ILE A 23 -4.07 -3.65 -4.19
C ILE A 23 -4.89 -2.75 -3.27
N LEU A 24 -6.21 -2.85 -3.40
CA LEU A 24 -7.21 -2.20 -2.53
C LEU A 24 -8.17 -3.30 -2.05
N GLY A 25 -8.16 -3.58 -0.75
CA GLY A 25 -8.98 -4.61 -0.12
C GLY A 25 -8.91 -4.50 1.39
N THR A 26 -8.84 -5.63 2.10
CA THR A 26 -8.64 -5.63 3.56
C THR A 26 -7.32 -4.96 3.98
N GLY A 27 -6.32 -4.97 3.10
CA GLY A 27 -5.13 -4.13 3.21
C GLY A 27 -4.88 -3.40 1.89
N THR A 28 -3.92 -2.49 1.90
CA THR A 28 -3.45 -1.83 0.67
C THR A 28 -1.95 -1.92 0.51
N ASN A 29 -1.52 -2.07 -0.74
CA ASN A 29 -0.13 -1.96 -1.13
C ASN A 29 -0.03 -1.44 -2.57
N ALA A 30 1.15 -0.92 -2.93
CA ALA A 30 1.50 -0.57 -4.29
C ALA A 30 2.91 -1.03 -4.63
N CYS A 31 3.11 -1.39 -5.89
CA CYS A 31 4.43 -1.60 -6.45
C CYS A 31 4.52 -1.00 -7.85
N TYR A 32 5.75 -0.68 -8.28
CA TYR A 32 5.97 -0.08 -9.59
C TYR A 32 7.31 -0.48 -10.20
N ILE A 33 7.48 -0.24 -11.49
CA ILE A 33 8.76 -0.45 -12.19
C ILE A 33 9.59 0.83 -12.12
N GLU A 34 10.80 0.72 -11.55
CA GLU A 34 11.75 1.82 -11.41
C GLU A 34 13.02 1.58 -12.24
N HIS A 35 13.63 2.67 -12.68
CA HIS A 35 14.96 2.64 -13.28
C HIS A 35 16.03 2.38 -12.21
N THR A 36 16.88 1.38 -12.44
CA THR A 36 17.89 0.98 -11.45
C THR A 36 18.95 2.04 -11.18
N ASP A 37 19.08 3.02 -12.08
CA ASP A 37 20.01 4.15 -11.94
C ASP A 37 19.52 5.22 -10.95
N VAL A 38 18.22 5.26 -10.64
CA VAL A 38 17.65 6.22 -9.68
C VAL A 38 17.40 5.61 -8.30
N ILE A 39 17.98 4.44 -8.01
CA ILE A 39 17.87 3.76 -6.72
C ILE A 39 19.24 3.81 -6.01
N PRO A 40 19.54 4.84 -5.19
CA PRO A 40 20.86 4.99 -4.55
C PRO A 40 21.22 3.83 -3.62
N LYS A 41 20.21 3.16 -3.03
CA LYS A 41 20.39 1.99 -2.16
C LYS A 41 20.79 0.72 -2.92
N LEU A 42 20.56 0.66 -4.23
CA LEU A 42 20.89 -0.50 -5.04
C LEU A 42 22.37 -0.44 -5.44
N GLN A 43 23.20 -1.07 -4.62
CA GLN A 43 24.62 -1.24 -4.87
C GLN A 43 24.90 -2.66 -5.39
N GLY A 44 25.64 -2.78 -6.49
CA GLY A 44 26.01 -4.08 -7.07
C GLY A 44 25.41 -4.37 -8.45
N PRO A 45 25.41 -5.64 -8.88
CA PRO A 45 24.95 -6.03 -10.21
C PRO A 45 23.49 -5.63 -10.46
N LYS A 46 23.27 -4.89 -11.54
CA LYS A 46 21.95 -4.46 -11.98
C LYS A 46 21.38 -5.47 -12.98
N PRO A 47 20.05 -5.66 -13.01
CA PRO A 47 19.39 -6.36 -14.11
C PRO A 47 19.80 -5.78 -15.46
N SER A 48 20.01 -6.65 -16.47
CA SER A 48 20.36 -6.22 -17.83
C SER A 48 19.29 -5.35 -18.48
N SER A 49 18.05 -5.44 -18.02
CA SER A 49 16.93 -4.60 -18.44
C SER A 49 17.04 -3.14 -17.98
N GLY A 50 17.90 -2.83 -17.00
CA GLY A 50 17.97 -1.52 -16.35
C GLY A 50 16.74 -1.17 -15.52
N ARG A 51 15.83 -2.12 -15.29
CA ARG A 51 14.55 -1.93 -14.59
C ARG A 51 14.40 -2.91 -13.43
N MET A 52 13.77 -2.47 -12.35
CA MET A 52 13.50 -3.27 -11.15
C MET A 52 12.10 -2.95 -10.62
N ILE A 53 11.36 -3.98 -10.19
CA ILE A 53 10.10 -3.78 -9.47
C ILE A 53 10.41 -3.33 -8.04
N ILE A 54 9.79 -2.24 -7.61
CA ILE A 54 9.84 -1.71 -6.25
C ILE A 54 8.51 -1.97 -5.59
N ASN A 55 8.54 -2.86 -4.60
CA ASN A 55 7.46 -3.03 -3.64
C ASN A 55 7.56 -1.92 -2.59
N ILE A 56 6.52 -1.09 -2.49
CA ILE A 56 6.55 0.09 -1.61
C ILE A 56 6.17 -0.28 -0.18
N GLU A 57 5.28 -1.26 0.01
CA GLU A 57 4.64 -1.55 1.31
C GLU A 57 4.02 -0.28 1.92
N TRP A 58 3.27 0.45 1.08
CA TRP A 58 2.84 1.82 1.38
C TRP A 58 1.79 1.92 2.50
N GLY A 59 1.18 0.80 2.90
CA GLY A 59 0.19 0.80 3.97
C GLY A 59 0.80 1.24 5.29
N ALA A 60 2.11 1.03 5.47
CA ALA A 60 2.88 1.43 6.64
C ALA A 60 3.22 2.94 6.71
N PHE A 61 2.86 3.75 5.72
CA PHE A 61 3.05 5.19 5.82
C PHE A 61 2.08 5.79 6.85
N SER A 62 2.60 6.62 7.76
CA SER A 62 1.83 7.19 8.88
C SER A 62 1.94 8.70 9.05
N ASN A 63 2.94 9.36 8.44
CA ASN A 63 3.35 10.71 8.84
C ASN A 63 2.75 11.87 8.03
N SER A 64 1.71 11.66 7.22
CA SER A 64 1.28 12.71 6.27
C SER A 64 -0.21 12.75 5.92
N LEU A 65 -1.07 11.97 6.57
CA LEU A 65 -2.51 12.01 6.32
C LEU A 65 -3.27 12.75 7.43
N PRO A 66 -4.26 13.58 7.09
CA PRO A 66 -5.16 14.14 8.08
C PRO A 66 -6.00 13.01 8.70
N LEU A 67 -5.74 12.72 9.97
CA LEU A 67 -6.47 11.70 10.72
C LEU A 67 -7.70 12.31 11.39
N THR A 68 -8.87 11.73 11.11
CA THR A 68 -10.12 12.00 11.81
C THR A 68 -10.08 11.44 13.23
N LYS A 69 -11.15 11.61 14.00
CA LYS A 69 -11.27 10.97 15.32
C LYS A 69 -11.39 9.45 15.17
N PHE A 70 -12.17 8.97 14.21
CA PHE A 70 -12.38 7.55 13.94
C PHE A 70 -11.08 6.85 13.58
N ASP A 71 -10.27 7.44 12.70
CA ASP A 71 -8.97 6.88 12.33
C ASP A 71 -8.06 6.68 13.55
N ARG A 72 -8.08 7.63 14.49
CA ARG A 72 -7.26 7.55 15.72
C ARG A 72 -7.79 6.54 16.71
N ASP A 73 -9.11 6.46 16.85
CA ASP A 73 -9.75 5.51 17.77
C ASP A 73 -9.51 4.07 17.25
N MET A 74 -9.64 3.85 15.94
CA MET A 74 -9.32 2.60 15.25
C MET A 74 -7.84 2.23 15.39
N ASP A 75 -6.91 3.14 15.08
CA ASP A 75 -5.47 2.92 15.25
C ASP A 75 -5.12 2.58 16.72
N SER A 76 -5.74 3.27 17.68
CA SER A 76 -5.51 3.00 19.11
C SER A 76 -6.02 1.64 19.58
N ALA A 77 -7.04 1.10 18.90
CA ALA A 77 -7.63 -0.21 19.17
C ALA A 77 -6.96 -1.33 18.35
N SER A 78 -6.08 -0.98 17.42
CA SER A 78 -5.43 -1.94 16.54
C SER A 78 -4.36 -2.76 17.27
N ILE A 79 -3.93 -3.86 16.64
CA ILE A 79 -2.88 -4.73 17.19
C ILE A 79 -1.53 -4.00 17.22
N ASN A 80 -1.30 -3.09 16.28
CA ASN A 80 -0.04 -2.36 16.13
C ASN A 80 -0.27 -0.84 16.06
N PRO A 81 -0.62 -0.18 17.19
CA PRO A 81 -0.93 1.25 17.19
C PRO A 81 0.22 2.11 16.65
N GLY A 82 -0.08 3.04 15.75
CA GLY A 82 0.86 3.93 15.08
C GLY A 82 1.57 3.32 13.86
N GLU A 83 1.30 2.05 13.55
CA GLU A 83 1.76 1.38 12.34
C GLU A 83 0.59 1.22 11.35
N GLN A 84 0.89 1.04 10.06
CA GLN A 84 -0.12 0.73 9.04
C GLN A 84 -1.27 1.75 8.90
N VAL A 85 -1.07 2.99 9.35
CA VAL A 85 -2.11 4.04 9.36
C VAL A 85 -2.79 4.22 8.00
N VAL A 86 -2.04 4.34 6.89
CA VAL A 86 -2.64 4.38 5.54
C VAL A 86 -3.41 3.10 5.24
N GLY A 87 -2.84 1.95 5.61
CA GLY A 87 -3.44 0.63 5.49
C GLY A 87 -4.83 0.56 6.12
N GLU A 88 -4.94 1.01 7.36
CA GLU A 88 -6.18 1.00 8.12
C GLU A 88 -7.20 1.98 7.52
N GLN A 89 -6.79 3.22 7.19
CA GLN A 89 -7.69 4.25 6.64
C GLN A 89 -8.39 3.89 5.33
N VAL A 90 -7.73 3.12 4.45
CA VAL A 90 -8.35 2.71 3.17
C VAL A 90 -8.82 1.26 3.18
N SER A 91 -8.71 0.59 4.32
CA SER A 91 -9.19 -0.78 4.45
C SER A 91 -10.71 -0.81 4.35
N SER A 92 -11.24 -1.85 3.72
CA SER A 92 -12.68 -2.09 3.69
C SER A 92 -13.32 -2.24 5.08
N ASN A 93 -12.51 -2.51 6.11
CA ASN A 93 -12.96 -2.62 7.49
C ASN A 93 -13.20 -1.23 8.10
N ALA A 94 -12.37 -0.24 7.77
CA ALA A 94 -12.56 1.13 8.23
C ALA A 94 -13.85 1.74 7.70
N ASP A 95 -14.17 1.50 6.42
CA ASP A 95 -15.45 1.91 5.84
C ASP A 95 -16.66 1.28 6.56
N GLY A 96 -16.51 0.06 7.07
CA GLY A 96 -17.57 -0.64 7.81
C GLY A 96 -17.78 -0.09 9.22
N ASP A 97 -16.69 0.10 9.97
CA ASP A 97 -16.73 0.61 11.34
C ASP A 97 -17.22 2.07 11.41
N ASP A 98 -16.85 2.90 10.42
CA ASP A 98 -17.33 4.29 10.31
C ASP A 98 -18.86 4.34 10.08
N LEU A 99 -19.39 3.44 9.26
CA LEU A 99 -20.85 3.33 9.03
C LEU A 99 -21.59 2.79 10.27
N GLU A 100 -21.04 1.83 11.00
CA GLU A 100 -21.68 1.30 12.21
C GLU A 100 -21.73 2.35 13.33
N THR A 101 -20.64 3.07 13.58
CA THR A 101 -20.60 4.11 14.62
C THR A 101 -21.59 5.25 14.33
N HIS A 102 -21.74 5.65 13.07
CA HIS A 102 -22.73 6.65 12.67
C HIS A 102 -24.19 6.20 12.81
N LEU A 103 -24.48 4.90 12.79
CA LEU A 103 -25.83 4.37 12.95
C LEU A 103 -26.23 4.10 14.41
N VAL A 104 -25.26 4.08 15.33
CA VAL A 104 -25.50 3.82 16.77
C VAL A 104 -25.67 5.11 17.59
N ASP A 105 -25.31 6.26 17.02
CA ASP A 105 -25.39 7.58 17.69
C ASP A 105 -26.70 8.37 17.43
N ASP A 106 -27.70 7.79 16.75
CA ASP A 106 -29.06 8.35 16.50
C ASP A 106 -30.16 7.63 17.32
#